data_AF-A0A7W0EMQ3-F1
#
_entry.id   AF-A0A7W0EMQ3-F1
#
_cell.length_a   1.000
_cell.length_b   1.000
_cell.length_c   1.000
_cell.angle_alpha   90.00
_cell.angle_beta   90.00
_cell.angle_gamma   90.00
#
_symmetry.space_group_name_H-M   'P 1'
#
loop_
_entity.id
_entity.type
_entity.pdbx_description
1 polymer ?
#
loop_
_entity_poly.entity_id
_entity_poly.type
_entity_poly.pdbx_seq_one_letter_code
_entity_poly.pdbx_strand_id
1 'polypeptide(L)'
;MSFIKKVMSEALPFVAHSPESQVEWLVLQFRRGVLTDAEMAPYLHLLLSGHASRNEMDGDDGLYKIFAGLGREIKVLMIRCAEIYDIPDLLALICKLSVEDAILVLQKAPPPYEKKGLLLLDRVFQAVNECGDHLLERAARKMIADNTTPVHFVSAYKRFQEILIDEKILAQLYPQAVEGQKKGR
;
A
#
# COMPACT_ATOMS: atom_id res chain seq x y z
N MET A 1 -3.86 31.48 23.64
CA MET A 1 -3.20 30.62 22.63
C MET A 1 -3.22 31.35 21.29
N SER A 2 -2.06 31.53 20.64
CA SER A 2 -1.94 32.27 19.37
C SER A 2 -2.69 31.57 18.24
N PHE A 3 -3.38 32.35 17.39
CA PHE A 3 -4.08 31.89 16.18
C PHE A 3 -3.17 31.03 15.28
N ILE A 4 -1.88 31.35 15.24
CA ILE A 4 -0.86 30.59 14.50
C ILE A 4 -0.69 29.19 15.07
N LYS A 5 -0.71 29.01 16.41
CA LYS A 5 -0.64 27.66 17.01
C LYS A 5 -1.85 26.82 16.64
N LYS A 6 -3.04 27.43 16.55
CA LYS A 6 -4.28 26.75 16.18
C LYS A 6 -4.27 26.32 14.70
N VAL A 7 -3.88 27.23 13.80
CA VAL A 7 -3.73 26.94 12.37
C VAL A 7 -2.63 25.90 12.13
N MET A 8 -1.48 25.99 12.81
CA MET A 8 -0.41 25.00 12.67
C MET A 8 -0.80 23.63 13.22
N SER A 9 -1.52 23.56 14.34
CA SER A 9 -2.05 22.29 14.86
C SER A 9 -3.14 21.67 14.00
N GLU A 10 -3.85 22.49 13.22
CA GLU A 10 -4.89 22.02 12.29
C GLU A 10 -4.32 21.66 10.91
N ALA A 11 -3.20 22.26 10.48
CA ALA A 11 -2.67 22.16 9.11
C ALA A 11 -1.33 21.41 8.95
N LEU A 12 -0.55 21.13 10.01
CA LEU A 12 0.81 20.57 9.90
C LEU A 12 1.13 19.44 10.90
N PRO A 13 0.34 18.35 10.96
CA PRO A 13 0.59 17.24 11.88
C PRO A 13 1.86 16.43 11.54
N PHE A 14 2.44 16.59 10.35
CA PHE A 14 3.57 15.77 9.90
C PHE A 14 4.96 16.32 10.24
N VAL A 15 5.05 17.50 10.87
CA VAL A 15 6.34 18.14 11.17
C VAL A 15 6.87 17.80 12.58
N ALA A 16 6.03 17.32 13.51
CA ALA A 16 6.45 17.09 14.90
C ALA A 16 5.60 16.08 15.74
N HIS A 17 4.68 15.31 15.14
CA HIS A 17 3.75 14.46 15.89
C HIS A 17 4.06 12.95 15.78
N SER A 18 3.53 12.17 16.73
CA SER A 18 3.65 10.71 16.74
C SER A 18 2.85 10.07 15.60
N PRO A 19 3.19 8.83 15.17
CA PRO A 19 2.44 8.12 14.13
C PRO A 19 0.94 7.98 14.45
N GLU A 20 0.58 7.79 15.72
CA GLU A 20 -0.82 7.76 16.18
C GLU A 20 -1.54 9.06 15.86
N SER A 21 -0.97 10.20 16.24
CA SER A 21 -1.58 11.51 15.98
C SER A 21 -1.69 11.81 14.48
N GLN A 22 -0.72 11.35 13.69
CA GLN A 22 -0.78 11.49 12.23
C GLN A 22 -1.92 10.67 11.62
N VAL A 23 -2.10 9.42 12.07
CA VAL A 23 -3.22 8.58 11.63
C VAL A 23 -4.56 9.15 12.08
N GLU A 24 -4.69 9.60 13.33
CA GLU A 24 -5.91 10.22 13.84
C GLU A 24 -6.30 11.46 13.03
N TRP A 25 -5.32 12.29 12.66
CA TRP A 25 -5.57 13.43 11.79
C TRP A 25 -6.04 13.00 10.40
N LEU A 26 -5.40 12.01 9.78
CA LEU A 26 -5.84 11.48 8.48
C LEU A 26 -7.29 10.97 8.55
N VAL A 27 -7.62 10.18 9.58
CA VAL A 27 -8.98 9.69 9.82
C VAL A 27 -9.97 10.84 9.95
N LEU A 28 -9.61 11.89 10.69
CA LEU A 28 -10.44 13.07 10.86
C LEU A 28 -10.69 13.78 9.51
N GLN A 29 -9.65 13.96 8.69
CA GLN A 29 -9.81 14.61 7.39
C GLN A 29 -10.64 13.79 6.41
N PHE A 30 -10.43 12.47 6.36
CA PHE A 30 -11.26 11.56 5.56
C PHE A 30 -12.73 11.65 5.95
N ARG A 31 -13.05 11.68 7.24
CA ARG A 31 -14.43 11.81 7.73
C ARG A 31 -15.04 13.17 7.42
N ARG A 32 -14.23 14.23 7.41
CA ARG A 32 -14.70 15.57 7.05
C ARG A 32 -14.96 15.71 5.56
N GLY A 33 -14.23 14.97 4.71
CA GLY A 33 -14.39 15.01 3.25
C GLY A 33 -14.07 16.38 2.65
N VAL A 34 -13.28 17.20 3.34
CA VAL A 34 -12.93 18.57 2.92
C VAL A 34 -11.76 18.57 1.93
N LEU A 35 -10.84 17.63 2.10
CA LEU A 35 -9.68 17.45 1.23
C LEU A 35 -9.97 16.39 0.17
N THR A 36 -9.52 16.64 -1.05
CA THR A 36 -9.57 15.69 -2.16
C THR A 36 -8.55 14.56 -1.98
N ASP A 37 -8.74 13.45 -2.70
CA ASP A 37 -7.81 12.32 -2.68
C ASP A 37 -6.38 12.77 -3.04
N ALA A 38 -6.23 13.72 -3.98
CA ALA A 38 -4.94 14.28 -4.38
C ALA A 38 -4.29 15.15 -3.30
N GLU A 39 -5.08 15.88 -2.52
CA GLU A 39 -4.58 16.68 -1.39
C GLU A 39 -4.22 15.79 -0.19
N MET A 40 -4.87 14.64 -0.05
CA MET A 40 -4.58 13.66 1.01
C MET A 40 -3.33 12.83 0.73
N ALA A 41 -3.02 12.56 -0.54
CA ALA A 41 -1.94 11.66 -0.94
C ALA A 41 -0.56 12.02 -0.34
N PRO A 42 -0.09 13.29 -0.33
CA PRO A 42 1.22 13.64 0.24
C PRO A 42 1.33 13.34 1.73
N TYR A 43 0.23 13.48 2.48
CA TYR A 43 0.21 13.19 3.91
C TYR A 43 0.28 11.69 4.19
N LEU A 44 -0.39 10.89 3.37
CA LEU A 44 -0.26 9.43 3.44
C LEU A 44 1.16 8.99 3.08
N HIS A 45 1.74 9.56 2.02
CA HIS A 45 3.12 9.32 1.63
C HIS A 45 4.11 9.64 2.75
N LEU A 46 3.95 10.79 3.43
CA LEU A 46 4.78 11.17 4.58
C LEU A 46 4.65 10.20 5.76
N LEU A 47 3.43 9.74 6.08
CA LEU A 47 3.20 8.73 7.11
C LEU A 47 4.00 7.44 6.82
N LEU A 48 3.89 6.95 5.58
CA LEU A 48 4.48 5.67 5.16
C LEU A 48 5.99 5.77 5.01
N SER A 49 6.50 6.87 4.44
CA SER A 49 7.93 7.12 4.32
C SER A 49 8.61 7.22 5.68
N GLY A 50 7.96 7.90 6.64
CA GLY A 50 8.42 7.98 8.02
C GLY A 50 8.46 6.63 8.74
N HIS A 51 7.61 5.67 8.34
CA HIS A 51 7.62 4.31 8.86
C HIS A 51 8.71 3.45 8.24
N ALA A 52 8.88 3.49 6.91
CA ALA A 52 9.91 2.74 6.20
C ALA A 52 11.32 3.08 6.72
N SER A 53 11.59 4.35 7.05
CA SER A 53 12.86 4.77 7.65
C SER A 53 13.05 4.39 9.12
N ARG A 54 11.99 4.04 9.86
CA ARG A 54 12.05 3.65 11.29
C ARG A 54 12.15 2.15 11.50
N ASN A 55 11.57 1.35 10.60
CA ASN A 55 11.60 -0.11 10.66
C ASN A 55 13.01 -0.72 10.54
N GLU A 56 14.02 0.02 10.08
CA GLU A 56 15.41 -0.46 10.07
C GLU A 56 16.07 -0.44 11.46
N MET A 57 15.53 0.28 12.45
CA MET A 57 16.20 0.47 13.75
C MET A 57 15.44 -0.05 14.98
N ASP A 58 14.10 -0.08 14.97
CA ASP A 58 13.31 -0.61 16.08
C ASP A 58 12.08 -1.32 15.52
N GLY A 59 11.84 -2.56 15.94
CA GLY A 59 10.71 -3.40 15.50
C GLY A 59 9.36 -2.83 15.93
N ASP A 60 8.93 -1.75 15.26
CA ASP A 60 7.83 -0.90 15.69
C ASP A 60 6.46 -1.46 15.25
N ASP A 61 5.95 -2.35 16.11
CA ASP A 61 4.61 -2.93 16.10
C ASP A 61 3.49 -1.88 16.35
N GLY A 62 3.83 -0.60 16.54
CA GLY A 62 2.90 0.50 16.82
C GLY A 62 1.98 0.84 15.65
N LEU A 63 2.53 1.12 14.47
CA LEU A 63 1.72 1.51 13.30
C LEU A 63 0.82 0.37 12.83
N TYR A 64 1.32 -0.86 12.89
CA TYR A 64 0.54 -2.05 12.61
C TYR A 64 -0.72 -2.15 13.50
N LYS A 65 -0.57 -1.96 14.82
CA LYS A 65 -1.70 -1.98 15.77
C LYS A 65 -2.72 -0.88 15.49
N ILE A 66 -2.25 0.31 15.15
CA ILE A 66 -3.11 1.44 14.80
C ILE A 66 -3.93 1.09 13.55
N PHE A 67 -3.28 0.59 12.50
CA PHE A 67 -3.96 0.19 11.25
C PHE A 67 -4.88 -1.01 11.45
N ALA A 68 -4.55 -1.96 12.33
CA ALA A 68 -5.42 -3.06 12.69
C ALA A 68 -6.76 -2.56 13.27
N GLY A 69 -6.73 -1.51 14.10
CA GLY A 69 -7.91 -0.87 14.68
C GLY A 69 -8.74 0.00 13.73
N LEU A 70 -8.22 0.34 12.53
CA LEU A 70 -8.96 1.15 11.57
C LEU A 70 -10.11 0.36 10.93
N GLY A 71 -11.28 1.00 10.84
CA GLY A 71 -12.43 0.47 10.13
C GLY A 71 -12.20 0.35 8.63
N ARG A 72 -12.92 -0.58 7.97
CA ARG A 72 -12.79 -0.84 6.53
C ARG A 72 -12.98 0.41 5.67
N GLU A 73 -13.95 1.25 6.01
CA GLU A 73 -14.23 2.51 5.29
C GLU A 73 -12.99 3.40 5.16
N ILE A 74 -12.29 3.64 6.28
CA ILE A 74 -11.08 4.45 6.30
C ILE A 74 -9.96 3.79 5.49
N LYS A 75 -9.78 2.47 5.62
CA LYS A 75 -8.78 1.73 4.85
C LYS A 75 -9.01 1.88 3.35
N VAL A 76 -10.27 1.81 2.91
CA VAL A 76 -10.64 2.03 1.50
C VAL A 76 -10.33 3.46 1.06
N LEU A 77 -10.61 4.47 1.89
CA LEU A 77 -10.26 5.86 1.56
C LEU A 77 -8.74 6.05 1.45
N MET A 78 -7.96 5.43 2.34
CA MET A 78 -6.49 5.43 2.26
C MET A 78 -5.98 4.74 0.98
N ILE A 79 -6.54 3.57 0.62
CA ILE A 79 -6.20 2.88 -0.64
C ILE A 79 -6.53 3.76 -1.85
N ARG A 80 -7.68 4.44 -1.83
CA ARG A 80 -8.09 5.32 -2.92
C ARG A 80 -7.10 6.46 -3.12
N CYS A 81 -6.73 7.17 -2.06
CA CYS A 81 -5.83 8.31 -2.16
C CYS A 81 -4.35 7.93 -2.34
N ALA A 82 -3.93 6.72 -1.94
CA ALA A 82 -2.55 6.29 -2.06
C ALA A 82 -2.04 6.34 -3.49
N GLU A 83 -0.84 6.91 -3.69
CA GLU A 83 -0.18 6.80 -4.98
C GLU A 83 0.36 5.39 -5.17
N ILE A 84 0.61 4.99 -6.42
CA ILE A 84 1.09 3.64 -6.75
C ILE A 84 2.39 3.28 -6.00
N TYR A 85 3.23 4.28 -5.68
CA TYR A 85 4.48 4.13 -4.95
C TYR A 85 4.27 3.73 -3.48
N ASP A 86 3.16 4.16 -2.89
CA ASP A 86 2.83 3.96 -1.47
C ASP A 86 2.11 2.63 -1.22
N ILE A 87 1.57 2.01 -2.28
CA ILE A 87 0.75 0.82 -2.18
C ILE A 87 1.44 -0.34 -1.47
N PRO A 88 2.70 -0.72 -1.80
CA PRO A 88 3.34 -1.85 -1.13
C PRO A 88 3.43 -1.65 0.39
N ASP A 89 3.84 -0.45 0.82
CA ASP A 89 4.02 -0.13 2.24
C ASP A 89 2.68 -0.01 2.96
N LEU A 90 1.67 0.55 2.29
CA LEU A 90 0.30 0.61 2.82
C LEU A 90 -0.31 -0.80 3.00
N LEU A 91 -0.12 -1.69 2.03
CA LEU A 91 -0.65 -3.05 2.10
C LEU A 91 0.07 -3.91 3.14
N ALA A 92 1.36 -3.66 3.41
CA ALA A 92 2.07 -4.28 4.52
C ALA A 92 1.38 -3.98 5.88
N LEU A 93 0.76 -2.80 6.02
CA LEU A 93 -0.03 -2.41 7.19
C LEU A 93 -1.48 -2.92 7.15
N ILE A 94 -2.04 -3.16 5.95
CA ILE A 94 -3.41 -3.63 5.74
C ILE A 94 -3.41 -5.14 5.44
N CYS A 95 -3.46 -5.97 6.48
CA CYS A 95 -3.28 -7.42 6.33
C CYS A 95 -4.45 -8.18 5.70
N LYS A 96 -5.60 -7.54 5.50
CA LYS A 96 -6.78 -8.19 4.92
C LYS A 96 -7.45 -7.25 3.95
N LEU A 97 -7.41 -7.65 2.68
CA LEU A 97 -7.96 -6.90 1.57
C LEU A 97 -9.12 -7.70 0.95
N SER A 98 -10.23 -7.04 0.62
CA SER A 98 -11.29 -7.67 -0.17
C SER A 98 -10.89 -7.69 -1.66
N VAL A 99 -11.61 -8.47 -2.47
CA VAL A 99 -11.38 -8.50 -3.92
C VAL A 99 -11.65 -7.12 -4.54
N GLU A 100 -12.69 -6.42 -4.08
CA GLU A 100 -13.04 -5.08 -4.53
C GLU A 100 -11.94 -4.06 -4.20
N ASP A 101 -11.39 -4.14 -2.99
CA ASP A 101 -10.33 -3.23 -2.56
C ASP A 101 -9.00 -3.55 -3.31
N ALA A 102 -8.73 -4.83 -3.60
CA ALA A 102 -7.61 -5.24 -4.44
C ALA A 102 -7.74 -4.72 -5.88
N ILE A 103 -8.95 -4.70 -6.45
CA ILE A 103 -9.19 -4.12 -7.77
C ILE A 103 -8.85 -2.62 -7.78
N LEU A 104 -9.24 -1.87 -6.74
CA LEU A 104 -8.88 -0.45 -6.62
C LEU A 104 -7.37 -0.23 -6.60
N VAL A 105 -6.63 -1.13 -5.95
CA VAL A 105 -5.16 -1.10 -5.97
C VAL A 105 -4.61 -1.38 -7.37
N LEU A 106 -5.07 -2.47 -8.00
CA LEU A 106 -4.58 -2.94 -9.29
C LEU A 106 -4.94 -2.03 -10.47
N GLN A 107 -5.92 -1.14 -10.29
CA GLN A 107 -6.27 -0.10 -11.26
C GLN A 107 -5.26 1.06 -11.29
N LYS A 108 -4.40 1.18 -10.27
CA LYS A 108 -3.38 2.23 -10.23
C LYS A 108 -2.30 1.93 -11.26
N ALA A 109 -2.05 2.90 -12.15
CA ALA A 109 -1.05 2.79 -13.19
C ALA A 109 0.18 3.65 -12.85
N PRO A 110 1.40 3.17 -13.17
CA PRO A 110 2.58 4.01 -13.12
C PRO A 110 2.41 5.24 -14.02
N PRO A 111 2.87 6.43 -13.59
CA PRO A 111 2.89 7.60 -14.45
C PRO A 111 3.72 7.36 -15.73
N PRO A 112 3.40 8.03 -16.87
CA PRO A 112 4.10 7.79 -18.14
C PRO A 112 5.60 8.09 -18.13
N TYR A 113 6.06 8.94 -17.21
CA TYR A 113 7.48 9.30 -17.06
C TYR A 113 8.27 8.31 -16.19
N GLU A 114 7.61 7.32 -15.57
CA GLU A 114 8.25 6.35 -14.69
C GLU A 114 9.13 5.38 -15.49
N LYS A 115 10.44 5.45 -15.27
CA LYS A 115 11.42 4.63 -15.99
C LYS A 115 11.36 3.15 -15.60
N LYS A 116 10.91 2.85 -14.38
CA LYS A 116 10.83 1.49 -13.83
C LYS A 116 9.39 1.03 -13.59
N GLY A 117 8.46 1.41 -14.47
CA GLY A 117 7.03 1.15 -14.30
C GLY A 117 6.68 -0.34 -14.12
N LEU A 118 7.36 -1.23 -14.85
CA LEU A 118 7.15 -2.68 -14.70
C LEU A 118 7.58 -3.20 -13.33
N LEU A 119 8.73 -2.75 -12.81
CA LEU A 119 9.20 -3.14 -11.49
C LEU A 119 8.24 -2.66 -10.39
N LEU A 120 7.71 -1.45 -10.56
CA LEU A 120 6.72 -0.91 -9.64
C LEU A 120 5.42 -1.73 -9.65
N LEU A 121 4.93 -2.11 -10.83
CA LEU A 121 3.79 -3.01 -10.97
C LEU A 121 4.06 -4.38 -10.33
N ASP A 122 5.25 -4.97 -10.54
CA ASP A 122 5.64 -6.24 -9.94
C ASP A 122 5.58 -6.16 -8.40
N ARG A 123 6.06 -5.04 -7.81
CA ARG A 123 5.97 -4.80 -6.35
C ARG A 123 4.52 -4.70 -5.87
N VAL A 124 3.65 -4.03 -6.63
CA VAL A 124 2.22 -3.90 -6.31
C VAL A 124 1.54 -5.27 -6.40
N PHE A 125 1.81 -6.05 -7.44
CA PHE A 125 1.25 -7.41 -7.57
C PHE A 125 1.70 -8.32 -6.44
N GLN A 126 2.99 -8.26 -6.08
CA GLN A 126 3.51 -9.00 -4.94
C GLN A 126 2.80 -8.60 -3.64
N ALA A 127 2.65 -7.31 -3.37
CA ALA A 127 1.96 -6.84 -2.17
C ALA A 127 0.50 -7.32 -2.09
N VAL A 128 -0.23 -7.29 -3.21
CA VAL A 128 -1.60 -7.82 -3.27
C VAL A 128 -1.62 -9.35 -3.08
N ASN A 129 -0.65 -10.07 -3.65
CA ASN A 129 -0.53 -11.52 -3.50
C ASN A 129 -0.24 -11.92 -2.05
N GLU A 130 0.55 -11.13 -1.32
CA GLU A 130 0.88 -11.35 0.09
C GLU A 130 -0.31 -11.06 1.04
N CYS A 131 -1.27 -10.23 0.64
CA CYS A 131 -2.48 -9.94 1.43
C CYS A 131 -3.48 -11.11 1.52
N GLY A 132 -3.35 -12.15 0.70
CA GLY A 132 -4.19 -13.33 0.83
C GLY A 132 -4.12 -14.32 -0.34
N ASP A 133 -4.38 -15.58 -0.01
CA ASP A 133 -4.37 -16.68 -0.97
C ASP A 133 -5.31 -16.41 -2.15
N HIS A 134 -4.77 -16.53 -3.36
CA HIS A 134 -5.49 -16.33 -4.61
C HIS A 134 -6.15 -14.94 -4.77
N LEU A 135 -5.85 -13.96 -3.90
CA LEU A 135 -6.49 -12.64 -3.96
C LEU A 135 -6.17 -11.93 -5.28
N LEU A 136 -4.89 -11.87 -5.64
CA LEU A 136 -4.43 -11.29 -6.89
C LEU A 136 -5.10 -11.95 -8.10
N GLU A 137 -5.16 -13.29 -8.10
CA GLU A 137 -5.77 -14.06 -9.18
C GLU A 137 -7.27 -13.76 -9.34
N ARG A 138 -8.01 -13.73 -8.23
CA ARG A 138 -9.45 -13.43 -8.23
C ARG A 138 -9.72 -12.00 -8.71
N ALA A 139 -8.94 -11.03 -8.23
CA ALA A 139 -9.07 -9.63 -8.63
C ALA A 139 -8.74 -9.43 -10.11
N ALA A 140 -7.63 -9.99 -10.59
CA ALA A 140 -7.21 -9.90 -11.98
C ALA A 140 -8.25 -10.55 -12.93
N ARG A 141 -8.76 -11.75 -12.60
CA ARG A 141 -9.81 -12.42 -13.39
C ARG A 141 -11.07 -11.55 -13.51
N LYS A 142 -11.51 -10.94 -12.41
CA LYS A 142 -12.69 -10.04 -12.41
C LYS A 142 -12.43 -8.80 -13.28
N MET A 143 -11.29 -8.14 -13.13
CA MET A 143 -10.94 -6.97 -13.96
C MET A 143 -10.88 -7.30 -15.46
N ILE A 144 -10.33 -8.46 -15.83
CA ILE A 144 -10.24 -8.91 -17.22
C ILE A 144 -11.64 -9.20 -17.77
N ALA A 145 -12.49 -9.90 -17.01
CA ALA A 145 -13.86 -10.19 -17.41
C ALA A 145 -14.69 -8.91 -17.60
N ASP A 146 -14.50 -7.94 -16.71
CA ASP A 146 -15.21 -6.64 -16.74
C ASP A 146 -14.58 -5.64 -17.72
N ASN A 147 -13.47 -5.99 -18.36
CA ASN A 147 -12.69 -5.14 -19.27
C ASN A 147 -12.28 -3.78 -18.63
N THR A 148 -11.94 -3.79 -17.33
CA THR A 148 -11.56 -2.61 -16.53
C THR A 148 -10.06 -2.53 -16.24
N THR A 149 -9.25 -3.29 -16.99
CA THR A 149 -7.81 -3.37 -16.78
C THR A 149 -7.08 -2.12 -17.31
N PRO A 150 -6.11 -1.57 -16.57
CA PRO A 150 -5.24 -0.51 -17.08
C PRO A 150 -4.43 -0.95 -18.31
N VAL A 151 -3.88 0.03 -19.02
CA VAL A 151 -3.00 -0.21 -20.18
C VAL A 151 -1.81 -1.08 -19.75
N HIS A 152 -1.48 -2.09 -20.57
CA HIS A 152 -0.42 -3.07 -20.31
C HIS A 152 -0.59 -3.97 -19.08
N PHE A 153 -1.70 -3.89 -18.35
CA PHE A 153 -1.96 -4.71 -17.16
C PHE A 153 -1.88 -6.21 -17.48
N VAL A 154 -2.57 -6.68 -18.52
CA VAL A 154 -2.64 -8.11 -18.86
C VAL A 154 -1.26 -8.68 -19.19
N SER A 155 -0.44 -7.93 -19.92
CA SER A 155 0.95 -8.34 -20.22
C SER A 155 1.82 -8.37 -18.97
N ALA A 156 1.70 -7.36 -18.10
CA ALA A 156 2.46 -7.31 -16.85
C ALA A 156 2.04 -8.44 -15.89
N TYR A 157 0.75 -8.70 -15.77
CA TYR A 157 0.20 -9.76 -14.92
C TYR A 157 0.68 -11.15 -15.38
N LYS A 158 0.65 -11.43 -16.69
CA LYS A 158 1.17 -12.70 -17.23
C LYS A 158 2.65 -12.90 -16.91
N ARG A 159 3.47 -11.87 -17.15
CA ARG A 159 4.90 -11.89 -16.78
C ARG A 159 5.08 -12.15 -15.29
N PHE A 160 4.27 -11.51 -14.43
CA PHE A 160 4.36 -11.72 -12.99
C PHE A 160 3.97 -13.14 -12.57
N GLN A 161 2.99 -13.77 -13.24
CA GLN A 161 2.66 -15.18 -13.00
C GLN A 161 3.85 -16.10 -13.31
N GLU A 162 4.64 -15.81 -14.35
CA GLU A 162 5.88 -16.55 -14.64
C GLU A 162 6.89 -16.40 -13.50
N ILE A 163 7.06 -15.19 -12.96
CA ILE A 163 7.93 -14.94 -11.80
C ILE A 163 7.50 -15.80 -10.59
N LEU A 164 6.20 -15.85 -10.27
CA LEU A 164 5.71 -16.68 -9.16
C LEU A 164 5.95 -18.18 -9.37
N ILE A 165 5.88 -18.66 -10.61
CA ILE A 165 6.19 -20.05 -10.95
C ILE A 165 7.67 -20.32 -10.72
N ASP A 166 8.54 -19.44 -11.20
CA ASP A 166 9.99 -19.55 -11.02
C ASP A 166 10.37 -19.54 -9.54
N GLU A 167 9.80 -18.63 -8.75
CA GLU A 167 10.00 -18.59 -7.29
C GLU A 167 9.57 -19.89 -6.61
N LYS A 168 8.45 -20.48 -7.03
CA LYS A 168 7.98 -21.77 -6.50
C LYS A 168 8.94 -22.91 -6.86
N ILE A 169 9.45 -22.95 -8.08
CA ILE A 169 10.44 -23.94 -8.52
C ILE A 169 11.73 -23.79 -7.72
N LEU A 170 12.24 -22.55 -7.59
CA LEU A 170 13.45 -22.26 -6.82
C LEU A 170 13.28 -22.66 -5.35
N ALA A 171 12.13 -22.40 -4.75
CA ALA A 171 11.83 -22.81 -3.38
C ALA A 171 11.81 -24.33 -3.19
N GLN A 172 11.39 -25.08 -4.21
CA GLN A 172 11.44 -26.55 -4.20
C GLN A 172 12.87 -27.10 -4.39
N LEU A 173 13.67 -26.45 -5.22
CA LEU A 173 15.04 -26.87 -5.53
C LEU A 173 16.04 -26.50 -4.42
N TYR A 174 15.83 -25.36 -3.76
CA TYR A 174 16.74 -24.81 -2.76
C TYR A 174 16.00 -24.34 -1.48
N PRO A 175 15.38 -25.26 -0.72
CA PRO A 175 14.56 -24.90 0.43
C PRO A 175 15.33 -24.09 1.51
N GLN A 176 16.63 -24.37 1.71
CA GLN A 176 17.44 -23.65 2.70
C GLN A 176 17.77 -22.20 2.32
N ALA A 177 17.78 -21.85 1.02
CA ALA A 177 18.02 -20.48 0.57
C ALA A 177 16.81 -19.56 0.84
N VAL A 178 15.60 -20.14 0.81
CA VAL A 178 14.34 -19.42 1.04
C VAL A 178 14.07 -19.19 2.54
N GLU A 179 14.48 -20.13 3.40
CA GLU A 179 14.40 -19.96 4.86
C GLU A 179 15.32 -18.85 5.40
N GLY A 180 16.48 -18.63 4.76
CA GLY A 180 17.40 -17.55 5.12
C GLY A 180 16.84 -16.15 4.87
N GLN A 181 15.98 -15.98 3.86
CA GLN A 181 15.35 -14.70 3.54
C GLN A 181 14.16 -14.35 4.46
N LYS A 182 13.47 -15.35 5.04
CA LYS A 182 12.38 -15.14 6.00
C LYS A 182 12.85 -14.80 7.42
N LYS A 183 14.10 -15.10 7.77
CA LYS A 183 14.69 -14.80 9.09
C LYS A 183 15.38 -13.42 9.19
N GLY A 184 15.46 -12.69 8.07
CA GLY A 184 16.09 -11.37 7.99
C GLY A 184 15.15 -10.23 7.59
N ARG A 185 13.83 -10.46 7.65
CA ARG A 185 12.79 -9.42 7.54
C ARG A 185 12.09 -9.26 8.88
#